data_AF-A0A7J6WBN2-F1
#
_entry.id   AF-A0A7J6WBN2-F1
#
_cell.length_a   1.000
_cell.length_b   1.000
_cell.length_c   1.000
_cell.angle_alpha   90.00
_cell.angle_beta   90.00
_cell.angle_gamma   90.00
#
_symmetry.space_group_name_H-M   'P 1'
#
loop_
_entity.id
_entity.type
_entity.pdbx_description
1 polymer ?
#
loop_
_entity_poly.entity_id
_entity_poly.type
_entity_poly.pdbx_seq_one_letter_code
_entity_poly.pdbx_strand_id
1 'polypeptide(L)'
;MTFSLFKKQPNVMVSAKKLNSALDFFMNTVKWTYVDVCRNTFCLLFRLEEKVTPRWHVLQILLSKDLISSNVTSQALRQAEDVFLKKLVIKHECILS
;
A
#
# COMPACT_ATOMS: atom_id res chain seq x y z
N MET A 1 1.78 -17.86 9.49
CA MET A 1 1.58 -16.40 9.29
C MET A 1 0.15 -16.02 8.93
N THR A 2 -0.58 -16.85 8.19
CA THR A 2 -1.90 -16.49 7.63
C THR A 2 -2.98 -16.32 8.72
N PHE A 3 -2.99 -17.19 9.72
CA PHE A 3 -4.01 -17.25 10.78
C PHE A 3 -4.14 -15.96 11.62
N SER A 4 -3.02 -15.32 11.96
CA SER A 4 -3.01 -14.07 12.73
C SER A 4 -3.58 -12.87 11.95
N LEU A 5 -3.46 -12.87 10.62
CA LEU A 5 -4.08 -11.85 9.76
C LEU A 5 -5.60 -12.07 9.69
N PHE A 6 -6.05 -13.31 9.54
CA PHE A 6 -7.48 -13.65 9.57
C PHE A 6 -8.14 -13.27 10.90
N LYS A 7 -7.46 -13.53 12.03
CA LYS A 7 -7.98 -13.14 13.36
C LYS A 7 -8.13 -11.62 13.52
N LYS A 8 -7.24 -10.83 12.90
CA LYS A 8 -7.26 -9.36 12.96
C LYS A 8 -8.22 -8.71 11.97
N GLN A 9 -8.42 -9.34 10.82
CA GLN A 9 -9.32 -8.83 9.79
C GLN A 9 -10.01 -10.03 9.11
N PRO A 10 -11.17 -10.47 9.63
CA PRO A 10 -11.91 -11.61 9.08
C PRO A 10 -12.27 -11.41 7.60
N ASN A 11 -12.42 -10.16 7.17
CA ASN A 11 -12.71 -9.78 5.79
C ASN A 11 -11.54 -10.07 4.82
N VAL A 12 -10.34 -10.40 5.31
CA VAL A 12 -9.24 -10.95 4.49
C VAL A 12 -9.55 -12.41 4.13
N MET A 13 -10.81 -12.78 3.91
CA MET A 13 -11.22 -14.09 3.40
C MET A 13 -10.97 -14.17 1.88
N VAL A 14 -9.73 -13.88 1.48
CA VAL A 14 -9.24 -13.99 0.12
C VAL A 14 -8.54 -15.34 -0.05
N SER A 15 -8.41 -15.81 -1.28
CA SER A 15 -7.68 -17.05 -1.55
C SER A 15 -6.24 -16.96 -1.01
N ALA A 16 -5.69 -18.08 -0.55
CA ALA A 16 -4.30 -18.15 -0.07
C ALA A 16 -3.32 -17.60 -1.11
N LYS A 17 -3.59 -17.83 -2.41
CA LYS A 17 -2.84 -17.24 -3.52
C LYS A 17 -2.85 -15.71 -3.50
N LYS A 18 -4.03 -15.09 -3.41
CA LYS A 18 -4.16 -13.62 -3.36
C LYS A 18 -3.46 -13.03 -2.14
N LEU A 19 -3.58 -13.68 -0.98
CA LEU A 19 -2.93 -13.24 0.24
C LEU A 19 -1.40 -13.37 0.15
N ASN A 20 -0.89 -14.47 -0.40
CA ASN A 20 0.55 -14.66 -0.59
C ASN A 20 1.11 -13.63 -1.57
N SER A 21 0.44 -13.35 -2.68
CA SER A 21 0.84 -12.27 -3.60
C SER A 21 0.84 -10.89 -2.92
N ALA A 22 -0.13 -10.62 -2.05
CA ALA A 22 -0.16 -9.38 -1.26
C ALA A 22 1.02 -9.28 -0.31
N LEU A 23 1.28 -10.35 0.45
CA LEU A 23 2.38 -10.41 1.41
C LEU A 23 3.72 -10.28 0.70
N ASP A 24 3.90 -10.96 -0.43
CA ASP A 24 5.08 -10.86 -1.28
C ASP A 24 5.31 -9.41 -1.72
N PHE A 25 4.30 -8.75 -2.28
CA PHE A 25 4.40 -7.34 -2.69
C PHE A 25 4.78 -6.43 -1.52
N PHE A 26 4.08 -6.51 -0.38
CA PHE A 26 4.35 -5.61 0.74
C PHE A 26 5.70 -5.88 1.42
N MET A 27 6.11 -7.14 1.56
CA MET A 27 7.35 -7.47 2.24
C MET A 27 8.57 -7.37 1.32
N ASN A 28 8.45 -7.78 0.06
CA ASN A 28 9.58 -7.83 -0.86
C ASN A 28 9.71 -6.57 -1.73
N THR A 29 8.60 -5.96 -2.17
CA THR A 29 8.65 -4.72 -2.97
C THR A 29 8.61 -3.48 -2.08
N VAL A 30 7.65 -3.40 -1.16
CA VAL A 30 7.45 -2.22 -0.29
C VAL A 30 8.42 -2.22 0.91
N LYS A 31 9.02 -3.37 1.23
CA LYS A 31 9.94 -3.58 2.37
C LYS A 31 9.29 -3.37 3.74
N TRP A 32 7.98 -3.60 3.85
CA TRP A 32 7.30 -3.63 5.14
C TRP A 32 7.66 -4.88 5.94
N THR A 33 7.79 -4.73 7.25
CA THR A 33 7.88 -5.90 8.13
C THR A 33 6.52 -6.59 8.22
N TYR A 34 6.51 -7.85 8.67
CA TYR A 34 5.26 -8.55 8.95
C TYR A 34 4.38 -7.80 9.97
N VAL A 35 5.00 -7.11 10.94
CA VAL A 35 4.30 -6.28 11.94
C VAL A 35 3.61 -5.09 11.27
N ASP A 36 4.25 -4.45 10.29
CA ASP A 36 3.67 -3.33 9.55
C ASP A 36 2.49 -3.78 8.69
N VAL A 37 2.59 -4.94 8.04
CA VAL A 37 1.46 -5.54 7.32
C VAL A 37 0.31 -5.84 8.29
N CYS A 38 0.61 -6.40 9.46
CA CYS A 38 -0.39 -6.68 10.50
C CYS A 38 -1.03 -5.43 11.11
N ARG A 39 -0.38 -4.26 11.02
CA ARG A 39 -0.96 -2.95 11.41
C ARG A 39 -1.81 -2.36 10.29
N ASN A 40 -1.54 -2.75 9.05
CA ASN A 40 -2.17 -2.22 7.84
C ASN A 40 -2.93 -3.31 7.07
N THR A 41 -3.62 -4.22 7.77
CA THR A 41 -4.31 -5.37 7.17
C THR A 41 -5.35 -4.97 6.13
N PHE A 42 -5.93 -3.77 6.21
CA PHE A 42 -6.82 -3.22 5.18
C PHE A 42 -6.18 -3.13 3.79
N CYS A 43 -4.87 -2.95 3.70
CA CYS A 43 -4.16 -2.93 2.42
C CYS A 43 -4.26 -4.28 1.68
N LEU A 44 -4.47 -5.38 2.41
CA LEU A 44 -4.64 -6.72 1.85
C LEU A 44 -6.03 -6.92 1.21
N LEU A 45 -6.99 -6.04 1.49
CA LEU A 45 -8.34 -6.08 0.92
C LEU A 45 -8.41 -5.41 -0.45
N PHE A 46 -7.47 -4.52 -0.78
CA PHE A 46 -7.45 -3.82 -2.05
C PHE A 46 -6.99 -4.73 -3.20
N ARG A 47 -7.41 -4.37 -4.41
CA ARG A 47 -6.89 -5.00 -5.64
C ARG A 47 -5.46 -4.51 -5.85
N LEU A 48 -4.47 -5.41 -5.69
CA LEU A 48 -3.05 -5.06 -5.75
C LEU A 48 -2.70 -4.38 -7.07
N GLU A 49 -2.93 -5.09 -8.16
CA GLU A 49 -2.54 -4.66 -9.51
C GLU A 49 -3.26 -3.38 -9.94
N GLU A 50 -4.56 -3.26 -9.62
CA GLU A 50 -5.36 -2.13 -10.06
C GLU A 50 -5.21 -0.88 -9.20
N LYS A 51 -4.94 -1.04 -7.90
CA LYS A 51 -5.00 0.08 -6.94
C LYS A 51 -3.70 0.29 -6.17
N VAL A 52 -3.09 -0.78 -5.66
CA VAL A 52 -1.93 -0.66 -4.77
C VAL A 52 -0.66 -0.39 -5.57
N THR A 53 -0.43 -1.15 -6.64
CA THR A 53 0.77 -1.06 -7.47
C THR A 53 0.93 0.32 -8.13
N PRO A 54 -0.10 0.90 -8.80
CA PRO A 54 0.04 2.22 -9.42
C PRO A 54 0.34 3.31 -8.38
N ARG A 55 -0.32 3.25 -7.21
CA ARG A 55 -0.08 4.19 -6.11
C ARG A 55 1.30 4.05 -5.52
N TRP A 56 1.78 2.81 -5.35
CA TRP A 56 3.12 2.56 -4.87
C TRP A 56 4.17 3.15 -5.81
N HIS A 57 3.98 3.05 -7.12
CA HIS A 57 4.90 3.62 -8.09
C HIS A 57 5.03 5.15 -7.94
N VAL A 58 3.90 5.85 -7.81
CA VAL A 58 3.90 7.30 -7.51
C VAL A 58 4.61 7.59 -6.19
N LEU A 59 4.33 6.82 -5.14
CA LEU A 59 4.98 7.00 -3.84
C LEU A 59 6.49 6.76 -3.92
N GLN A 60 6.95 5.79 -4.71
CA GLN A 60 8.38 5.55 -4.92
C GLN A 60 9.07 6.75 -5.56
N ILE A 61 8.46 7.36 -6.57
CA ILE A 61 8.99 8.58 -7.21
C ILE A 61 9.08 9.70 -6.17
N LEU A 62 8.01 9.93 -5.40
CA LEU A 62 7.98 10.98 -4.37
C LEU A 62 9.00 10.73 -3.25
N LEU A 63 9.21 9.47 -2.83
CA LEU A 63 10.23 9.09 -1.85
C LEU A 63 11.64 9.32 -2.39
N SER A 64 11.90 8.96 -3.65
CA SER A 64 13.23 9.14 -4.29
C SER A 64 13.63 10.60 -4.44
N LYS A 65 12.65 11.51 -4.37
CA LYS A 65 12.82 12.97 -4.44
C LYS A 65 12.72 13.63 -3.07
N ASP A 66 12.64 12.85 -1.99
CA ASP A 66 12.48 13.31 -0.61
C ASP A 66 11.25 14.22 -0.38
N LEU A 67 10.22 14.10 -1.23
CA LEU A 67 9.00 14.92 -1.15
C LEU A 67 8.02 14.42 -0.10
N ILE A 68 8.13 13.15 0.28
CA ILE A 68 7.32 12.51 1.31
C ILE A 68 8.20 11.61 2.17
N SER A 69 7.78 11.39 3.41
CA SER A 69 8.42 10.43 4.31
C SER A 69 7.78 9.04 4.23
N SER A 70 8.56 8.00 4.53
CA SER A 70 8.13 6.59 4.46
C SER A 70 6.91 6.28 5.33
N ASN A 71 6.73 6.99 6.44
CA ASN A 71 5.55 6.89 7.31
C ASN A 71 4.22 7.28 6.62
N VAL A 72 4.24 8.14 5.61
CA VAL A 72 3.05 8.61 4.87
C VAL A 72 2.53 7.52 3.91
N THR A 73 3.41 6.62 3.46
CA THR A 73 3.09 5.61 2.42
C THR A 73 1.91 4.71 2.82
N SER A 74 1.88 4.25 4.08
CA SER A 74 0.81 3.39 4.59
C SER A 74 -0.56 4.08 4.63
N GLN A 75 -0.58 5.40 4.85
CA GLN A 75 -1.80 6.19 4.82
C GLN A 75 -2.24 6.43 3.38
N ALA A 76 -1.32 6.79 2.51
CA ALA A 76 -1.58 7.04 1.09
C ALA A 76 -2.19 5.83 0.37
N LEU A 77 -1.68 4.63 0.66
CA LEU A 77 -2.20 3.38 0.08
C LEU A 77 -3.65 3.08 0.50
N ARG A 78 -4.08 3.58 1.67
CA ARG A 78 -5.43 3.36 2.22
C ARG A 78 -6.46 4.40 1.82
N GLN A 79 -6.03 5.58 1.36
CA GLN A 79 -6.92 6.69 1.08
C GLN A 79 -7.90 6.41 -0.08
N ALA A 80 -9.02 7.13 -0.06
CA ALA A 80 -9.88 7.24 -1.23
C ALA A 80 -9.10 7.85 -2.41
N GLU A 81 -9.54 7.56 -3.63
CA GLU A 81 -8.81 7.91 -4.85
C GLU A 81 -8.69 9.43 -5.05
N ASP A 82 -9.79 10.14 -4.86
CA ASP A 82 -9.85 11.60 -4.86
C ASP A 82 -8.84 12.23 -3.88
N VAL A 83 -8.76 11.68 -2.66
CA VAL A 83 -7.84 12.16 -1.63
C VAL A 83 -6.39 11.88 -2.01
N PHE A 84 -6.10 10.70 -2.56
CA PHE A 84 -4.77 10.33 -3.03
C PHE A 84 -4.31 11.27 -4.15
N LEU A 85 -5.15 11.45 -5.17
CA LEU A 85 -4.85 12.32 -6.32
C LEU A 85 -4.62 13.76 -5.86
N LYS A 86 -5.54 14.32 -5.07
CA LYS A 86 -5.43 15.71 -4.61
C LYS A 86 -4.20 15.96 -3.73
N LYS A 87 -3.88 15.04 -2.82
CA LYS A 87 -2.80 15.26 -1.84
C LYS A 87 -1.41 14.94 -2.37
N LEU A 88 -1.29 13.98 -3.28
CA LEU A 88 0.02 13.43 -3.67
C LEU A 88 0.32 13.57 -5.15
N VAL A 89 -0.69 13.56 -6.02
CA VAL A 89 -0.47 13.72 -7.47
C VAL A 89 -0.53 15.20 -7.85
N ILE A 90 -1.67 15.85 -7.62
CA ILE A 90 -1.88 17.27 -7.98
C ILE A 90 -0.91 18.19 -7.21
N LYS A 91 -0.66 17.89 -5.93
CA LYS A 91 0.30 18.65 -5.12
C LYS A 91 1.74 18.62 -5.68
N HIS A 92 2.09 17.56 -6.40
CA HIS A 92 3.45 17.33 -6.91
C HIS A 92 3.48 17.23 -8.45
N GLU A 93 2.45 17.72 -9.14
CA GLU A 93 2.23 17.55 -10.57
C GLU A 93 3.38 18.14 -11.41
N CYS A 94 3.96 19.27 -10.99
CA CYS A 94 5.16 19.85 -11.62
C CYS A 94 6.43 18.98 -11.55
N ILE A 95 6.44 17.93 -10.74
CA ILE A 95 7.64 17.11 -10.47
C ILE A 95 7.46 15.67 -11.01
N LEU A 96 6.24 15.31 -11.38
CA LEU A 96 5.85 14.01 -11.92
C LEU A 96 5.82 13.97 -13.47
N SER A 97 5.99 15.13 -14.13
CA SER A 97 6.14 15.27 -15.60
C SER A 97 7.56 14.96 -16.07
#